data_AF-A0A015ZD02-F1
#
_entry.id   AF-A0A015ZD02-F1
#
_cell.length_a   1.000
_cell.length_b   1.000
_cell.length_c   1.000
_cell.angle_alpha   90.00
_cell.angle_beta   90.00
_cell.angle_gamma   90.00
#
_symmetry.space_group_name_H-M   'P 1'
#
loop_
_entity.id
_entity.type
_entity.pdbx_description
1 polymer ?
#
loop_
_entity_poly.entity_id
_entity_poly.type
_entity_poly.pdbx_seq_one_letter_code
_entity_poly.pdbx_strand_id
1 'polypeptide(L)'
;MSVRIDWDKLAQLLDDEDKSFEKFCFHIAIHKFGECGTVSYFYNTPGSEFYIELNKPIEYAGINFSIGDVIGWQAKYWKAVKDKENSPLDANHISELVKGFEKTIDYRANTKLWIVCSPGCFVQKQWDTLIEKLQVIKNDCLFESWHKDIFEHFYIDNPVRYNGIFQYYFGVKFIGKELFDRISKDTLSCLETKFDVDLHTPTEFEKSLLSIVDEDIARQNLSNRITS
;
A
#
# COMPACT_ATOMS: atom_id res chain seq x y z
N MET A 1 -2.68 -9.18 19.92
CA MET A 1 -3.54 -9.40 18.72
C MET A 1 -2.62 -9.85 17.61
N SER A 2 -2.67 -11.11 17.17
CA SER A 2 -1.92 -11.50 15.97
C SER A 2 -2.72 -11.03 14.76
N VAL A 3 -2.10 -10.23 13.89
CA VAL A 3 -2.66 -10.02 12.57
C VAL A 3 -2.17 -11.18 11.72
N ARG A 4 -3.11 -11.90 11.11
CA ARG A 4 -2.82 -12.95 10.15
C ARG A 4 -2.99 -12.34 8.77
N ILE A 5 -1.92 -12.27 8.01
CA ILE A 5 -2.01 -11.79 6.62
C ILE A 5 -2.82 -12.79 5.81
N ASP A 6 -3.83 -12.28 5.13
CA ASP A 6 -4.67 -13.01 4.19
C ASP A 6 -4.61 -12.32 2.84
N TRP A 7 -3.73 -12.82 1.96
CA TRP A 7 -3.50 -12.24 0.64
C TRP A 7 -4.75 -12.29 -0.24
N ASP A 8 -5.68 -13.23 -0.02
CA ASP A 8 -6.95 -13.30 -0.76
C ASP A 8 -7.81 -12.02 -0.59
N LYS A 9 -7.56 -11.24 0.47
CA LYS A 9 -8.27 -9.96 0.70
C LYS A 9 -7.83 -8.84 -0.23
N LEU A 10 -6.65 -8.93 -0.84
CA LEU A 10 -6.20 -7.90 -1.78
C LEU A 10 -7.13 -7.81 -3.00
N ALA A 11 -7.75 -8.92 -3.42
CA ALA A 11 -8.73 -8.96 -4.50
C ALA A 11 -10.04 -8.20 -4.19
N GLN A 12 -10.26 -7.78 -2.94
CA GLN A 12 -11.44 -7.02 -2.51
C GLN A 12 -11.19 -5.50 -2.54
N LEU A 13 -9.96 -5.08 -2.81
CA LEU A 13 -9.59 -3.67 -2.93
C LEU A 13 -9.92 -3.14 -4.33
N LEU A 14 -9.83 -1.82 -4.51
CA LEU A 14 -10.18 -1.16 -5.77
C LEU A 14 -9.20 -1.45 -6.90
N ASP A 15 -7.94 -1.74 -6.57
CA ASP A 15 -6.90 -2.09 -7.54
C ASP A 15 -6.82 -3.61 -7.73
N ASP A 16 -6.13 -4.05 -8.79
CA ASP A 16 -5.74 -5.46 -8.94
C ASP A 16 -4.81 -5.92 -7.81
N GLU A 17 -4.70 -7.23 -7.60
CA GLU A 17 -3.95 -7.82 -6.48
C GLU A 17 -2.46 -7.43 -6.52
N ASP A 18 -1.87 -7.40 -7.72
CA ASP A 18 -0.45 -7.07 -7.92
C ASP A 18 -0.18 -5.64 -7.44
N LYS A 19 -0.95 -4.65 -7.92
CA LYS A 19 -0.83 -3.26 -7.47
C LYS A 19 -1.16 -3.08 -6.00
N SER A 20 -2.16 -3.80 -5.49
CA SER A 20 -2.50 -3.76 -4.06
C SER A 20 -1.35 -4.26 -3.20
N PHE A 21 -0.66 -5.31 -3.64
CA PHE A 21 0.53 -5.84 -2.99
C PHE A 21 1.73 -4.88 -3.08
N GLU A 22 1.96 -4.26 -4.24
CA GLU A 22 2.98 -3.22 -4.42
C GLU A 22 2.75 -2.04 -3.46
N LYS A 23 1.52 -1.54 -3.37
CA LYS A 23 1.15 -0.45 -2.44
C LYS A 23 1.30 -0.87 -0.98
N PHE A 24 0.99 -2.12 -0.64
CA PHE A 24 1.23 -2.64 0.71
C PHE A 24 2.72 -2.61 1.04
N CYS A 25 3.57 -3.16 0.16
CA CYS A 25 5.03 -3.15 0.33
C CYS A 25 5.58 -1.72 0.46
N PHE A 26 5.09 -0.80 -0.37
CA PHE A 26 5.42 0.61 -0.30
C PHE A 26 5.07 1.22 1.06
N HIS A 27 3.84 1.04 1.55
CA HIS A 27 3.45 1.58 2.85
C HIS A 27 4.31 1.03 4.00
N ILE A 28 4.64 -0.26 3.97
CA ILE A 28 5.55 -0.86 4.97
C ILE A 28 6.93 -0.21 4.89
N ALA A 29 7.51 -0.08 3.69
CA ALA A 29 8.82 0.50 3.49
C ALA A 29 8.88 1.98 3.93
N ILE A 30 7.87 2.78 3.63
CA ILE A 30 7.79 4.19 4.03
C ILE A 30 7.69 4.32 5.55
N HIS A 31 6.90 3.48 6.22
CA HIS A 31 6.84 3.51 7.67
C HIS A 31 8.15 3.03 8.34
N LYS A 32 8.92 2.19 7.66
CA LYS A 32 10.19 1.66 8.18
C LYS A 32 11.39 2.58 7.89
N PHE A 33 11.44 3.20 6.71
CA PHE A 33 12.60 3.92 6.18
C PHE A 33 12.30 5.33 5.65
N GLY A 34 11.03 5.75 5.56
CA GLY A 34 10.63 7.02 4.94
C GLY A 34 11.22 8.26 5.61
N GLU A 35 11.55 8.19 6.90
CA GLU A 35 12.23 9.28 7.62
C GLU A 35 13.75 9.30 7.39
N CYS A 36 14.30 8.32 6.67
CA CYS A 36 15.74 8.12 6.48
C CYS A 36 16.25 8.62 5.13
N GLY A 37 15.36 9.11 4.26
CA GLY A 37 15.77 9.46 2.91
C GLY A 37 14.67 10.08 2.06
N THR A 38 15.00 10.30 0.79
CA THR A 38 14.07 10.81 -0.21
C THR A 38 13.48 9.65 -1.01
N VAL A 39 12.16 9.60 -1.09
CA VAL A 39 11.41 8.56 -1.79
C VAL A 39 11.32 8.89 -3.27
N SER A 40 11.61 7.92 -4.13
CA SER A 40 11.35 7.98 -5.57
C SER A 40 10.35 6.90 -5.95
N TYR A 41 9.10 7.31 -6.19
CA TYR A 41 8.01 6.46 -6.66
C TYR A 41 7.39 7.12 -7.89
N PHE A 42 7.77 6.67 -9.07
CA PHE A 42 7.20 7.14 -10.33
C PHE A 42 6.40 6.02 -11.01
N TYR A 43 5.30 6.40 -11.66
CA TYR A 43 4.57 5.52 -12.57
C TYR A 43 5.54 5.15 -13.71
N ASN A 44 5.98 3.88 -13.78
CA ASN A 44 7.09 3.36 -14.59
C ASN A 44 8.52 3.61 -14.04
N THR A 45 8.74 3.44 -12.74
CA THR A 45 10.10 3.38 -12.21
C THR A 45 10.82 2.17 -12.82
N PRO A 46 11.93 2.36 -13.56
CA PRO A 46 12.57 1.24 -14.26
C PRO A 46 13.30 0.32 -13.27
N GLY A 47 12.99 -0.98 -13.32
CA GLY A 47 13.76 -2.02 -12.62
C GLY A 47 13.22 -2.38 -11.23
N SER A 48 12.96 -1.40 -10.37
CA SER A 48 12.29 -1.57 -9.07
C SER A 48 11.03 -0.71 -9.00
N GLU A 49 10.08 -1.10 -8.15
CA GLU A 49 8.82 -0.36 -7.99
C GLU A 49 9.03 1.00 -7.31
N PHE A 50 9.99 1.08 -6.37
CA PHE A 50 10.38 2.33 -5.71
C PHE A 50 11.77 2.27 -5.08
N TYR A 51 12.29 3.46 -4.78
CA TYR A 51 13.59 3.65 -4.12
C TYR A 51 13.50 4.62 -2.95
N ILE A 52 14.41 4.47 -1.99
CA ILE A 52 14.71 5.48 -0.97
C ILE A 52 16.21 5.76 -1.02
N GLU A 53 16.56 7.01 -1.30
CA GLU A 53 17.95 7.50 -1.24
C GLU A 53 18.21 8.10 0.13
N LEU A 54 19.17 7.55 0.86
CA LEU A 54 19.40 7.89 2.26
C LEU A 54 19.97 9.29 2.43
N ASN A 55 19.36 10.06 3.32
CA ASN A 55 19.85 11.38 3.74
C ASN A 55 20.50 11.36 5.14
N LYS A 56 20.43 10.21 5.82
CA LYS A 56 21.08 9.93 7.10
C LYS A 56 21.56 8.48 7.13
N PRO A 57 22.66 8.17 7.85
CA PRO A 57 23.13 6.81 7.97
C PRO A 57 22.14 5.95 8.75
N ILE A 58 22.05 4.67 8.40
CA ILE A 58 21.22 3.69 9.10
C ILE A 58 21.99 2.38 9.30
N GLU A 59 21.61 1.63 10.33
CA GLU A 59 22.01 0.24 10.50
C GLU A 59 20.83 -0.66 10.13
N TYR A 60 21.07 -1.64 9.26
CA TYR A 60 20.08 -2.65 8.88
C TYR A 60 20.75 -4.01 8.75
N ALA A 61 20.19 -5.02 9.42
CA ALA A 61 20.74 -6.38 9.47
C ALA A 61 22.23 -6.44 9.91
N GLY A 62 22.65 -5.53 10.80
CA GLY A 62 24.05 -5.43 11.24
C GLY A 62 25.00 -4.77 10.24
N ILE A 63 24.49 -4.23 9.12
CA ILE A 63 25.25 -3.51 8.11
C ILE A 63 24.93 -2.03 8.19
N ASN A 64 25.97 -1.19 8.14
CA ASN A 64 25.83 0.26 8.12
C ASN A 64 25.73 0.77 6.68
N PHE A 65 24.69 1.56 6.42
CA PHE A 65 24.46 2.26 5.17
C PHE A 65 24.72 3.76 5.36
N SER A 66 25.33 4.38 4.37
CA SER A 66 25.78 5.77 4.38
C SER A 66 24.78 6.69 3.69
N ILE A 67 24.97 7.99 3.87
CA ILE A 67 24.25 9.02 3.12
C ILE A 67 24.56 8.86 1.62
N GLY A 68 23.52 8.92 0.78
CA GLY A 68 23.62 8.72 -0.66
C GLY A 68 23.53 7.26 -1.12
N ASP A 69 23.56 6.29 -0.20
CA ASP A 69 23.22 4.91 -0.52
C ASP A 69 21.72 4.79 -0.83
N VAL A 70 21.39 3.90 -1.76
CA VAL A 70 20.01 3.68 -2.21
C VAL A 70 19.51 2.31 -1.75
N ILE A 71 18.27 2.30 -1.27
CA ILE A 71 17.51 1.08 -1.00
C ILE A 71 16.42 0.96 -2.08
N GLY A 72 16.34 -0.18 -2.74
CA GLY A 72 15.33 -0.46 -3.76
C GLY A 72 14.41 -1.62 -3.38
N TRP A 73 13.15 -1.54 -3.80
CA TRP A 73 12.16 -2.58 -3.57
C TRP A 73 11.55 -3.10 -4.86
N GLN A 74 11.56 -4.42 -5.02
CA GLN A 74 10.90 -5.11 -6.11
C GLN A 74 9.75 -5.94 -5.55
N ALA A 75 8.51 -5.52 -5.78
CA ALA A 75 7.34 -6.24 -5.29
C ALA A 75 6.79 -7.16 -6.38
N LYS A 76 6.64 -8.44 -6.05
CA LYS A 76 6.13 -9.46 -6.96
C LYS A 76 5.07 -10.30 -6.27
N TYR A 77 3.82 -10.14 -6.69
CA TYR A 77 2.70 -10.91 -6.16
C TYR A 77 2.63 -12.32 -6.77
N TRP A 78 3.69 -13.10 -6.58
CA TRP A 78 3.77 -14.48 -7.06
C TRP A 78 3.21 -15.44 -6.02
N LYS A 79 1.92 -15.73 -6.13
CA LYS A 79 1.23 -16.64 -5.24
C LYS A 79 1.13 -18.03 -5.86
N ALA A 80 1.69 -19.04 -5.20
CA ALA A 80 1.55 -20.41 -5.68
C ALA A 80 0.14 -20.96 -5.37
N VAL A 81 -0.47 -21.61 -6.37
CA VAL A 81 -1.85 -22.14 -6.27
C VAL A 81 -1.94 -23.31 -5.29
N LYS A 82 -0.86 -24.10 -5.16
CA LYS A 82 -0.82 -25.33 -4.35
C LYS A 82 -0.05 -25.16 -3.04
N ASP A 83 0.96 -24.30 -3.04
CA ASP A 83 1.80 -24.02 -1.87
C ASP A 83 1.50 -22.60 -1.41
N LYS A 84 0.71 -22.45 -0.35
CA LYS A 84 0.31 -21.13 0.15
C LYS A 84 1.41 -20.44 0.96
N GLU A 85 2.44 -21.17 1.35
CA GLU A 85 3.52 -20.67 2.21
C GLU A 85 4.73 -20.22 1.37
N ASN A 86 4.98 -20.85 0.22
CA ASN A 86 6.09 -20.49 -0.66
C ASN A 86 5.66 -19.77 -1.94
N SER A 87 6.41 -18.74 -2.32
CA SER A 87 6.32 -18.11 -3.64
C SER A 87 7.18 -18.86 -4.65
N PRO A 88 6.73 -18.99 -5.92
CA PRO A 88 7.52 -19.63 -6.95
C PRO A 88 8.76 -18.79 -7.30
N LEU A 89 9.88 -19.47 -7.54
CA LEU A 89 11.13 -18.86 -7.97
C LEU A 89 11.83 -19.79 -8.96
N ASP A 90 11.18 -20.04 -10.10
CA ASP A 90 11.77 -20.83 -11.19
C ASP A 90 12.71 -19.99 -12.08
N ALA A 91 13.25 -20.61 -13.15
CA ALA A 91 14.20 -19.96 -14.05
C ALA A 91 13.65 -18.67 -14.71
N ASN A 92 12.34 -18.59 -14.98
CA ASN A 92 11.73 -17.41 -15.58
C ASN A 92 11.67 -16.27 -14.56
N HIS A 93 11.22 -16.58 -13.33
CA HIS A 93 11.17 -15.62 -12.22
C HIS A 93 12.57 -15.08 -11.89
N ILE A 94 13.57 -15.97 -11.83
CA ILE A 94 14.97 -15.58 -11.62
C ILE A 94 15.45 -14.67 -12.74
N SER A 95 15.17 -15.01 -14.01
CA SER A 95 15.56 -14.17 -15.15
C SER A 95 14.89 -12.80 -15.10
N GLU A 96 13.64 -12.72 -14.65
CA GLU A 96 12.92 -11.46 -14.48
C GLU A 96 13.55 -10.59 -13.39
N LEU A 97 13.87 -11.15 -12.22
CA LEU A 97 14.52 -10.42 -11.13
C LEU A 97 15.92 -9.95 -11.51
N VAL A 98 16.70 -10.79 -12.21
CA VAL A 98 18.03 -10.42 -12.71
C VAL A 98 17.91 -9.20 -13.65
N LYS A 99 17.00 -9.23 -14.62
CA LYS A 99 16.77 -8.09 -15.53
C LYS A 99 16.26 -6.85 -14.80
N GLY A 100 15.42 -7.03 -13.78
CA GLY A 100 14.93 -5.94 -12.92
C GLY A 100 16.08 -5.28 -12.14
N PHE A 101 17.01 -6.08 -11.64
CA PHE A 101 18.18 -5.58 -10.93
C PHE A 101 19.20 -4.91 -11.85
N GLU A 102 19.47 -5.48 -13.04
CA GLU A 102 20.30 -4.83 -14.06
C GLU A 102 19.81 -3.41 -14.35
N LYS A 103 18.50 -3.26 -14.62
CA LYS A 103 17.87 -1.94 -14.79
C LYS A 103 17.98 -1.08 -13.54
N THR A 104 17.83 -1.66 -12.36
CA THR A 104 17.97 -0.90 -11.11
C THR A 104 19.36 -0.31 -10.98
N ILE A 105 20.42 -1.05 -11.31
CA ILE A 105 21.79 -0.55 -11.27
C ILE A 105 22.06 0.47 -12.38
N ASP A 106 21.50 0.29 -13.57
CA ASP A 106 21.61 1.27 -14.66
C ASP A 106 21.03 2.64 -14.26
N TYR A 107 19.92 2.66 -13.53
CA TYR A 107 19.24 3.90 -13.11
C TYR A 107 19.72 4.43 -11.77
N ARG A 108 20.11 3.54 -10.84
CA ARG A 108 20.50 3.84 -9.45
C ARG A 108 21.73 3.02 -9.07
N ALA A 109 22.89 3.40 -9.63
CA ALA A 109 24.16 2.71 -9.42
C ALA A 109 24.59 2.59 -7.94
N ASN A 110 24.12 3.51 -7.08
CA ASN A 110 24.39 3.51 -5.64
C ASN A 110 23.43 2.62 -4.83
N THR A 111 22.68 1.72 -5.47
CA THR A 111 21.84 0.75 -4.75
C THR A 111 22.72 -0.20 -3.93
N LYS A 112 22.59 -0.16 -2.60
CA LYS A 112 23.35 -0.99 -1.65
C LYS A 112 22.49 -2.04 -0.97
N LEU A 113 21.18 -1.87 -0.98
CA LEU A 113 20.22 -2.84 -0.48
C LEU A 113 19.10 -2.98 -1.49
N TRP A 114 18.83 -4.21 -1.91
CA TRP A 114 17.74 -4.53 -2.82
C TRP A 114 16.85 -5.60 -2.20
N ILE A 115 15.59 -5.24 -1.96
CA ILE A 115 14.61 -6.05 -1.26
C ILE A 115 13.59 -6.57 -2.26
N VAL A 116 13.45 -7.90 -2.33
CA VAL A 116 12.41 -8.55 -3.13
C VAL A 116 11.25 -8.92 -2.23
N CYS A 117 10.07 -8.36 -2.49
CA CYS A 117 8.86 -8.67 -1.73
C CYS A 117 8.02 -9.73 -2.46
N SER A 118 7.55 -10.74 -1.72
CA SER A 118 6.65 -11.78 -2.24
C SER A 118 5.60 -12.24 -1.22
N PRO A 119 4.46 -12.80 -1.65
CA PRO A 119 3.44 -13.31 -0.73
C PRO A 119 3.93 -14.44 0.18
N GLY A 120 4.74 -15.34 -0.35
CA GLY A 120 5.33 -16.48 0.35
C GLY A 120 6.85 -16.41 0.38
N CYS A 121 7.46 -17.27 1.20
CA CYS A 121 8.92 -17.40 1.24
C CYS A 121 9.45 -18.03 -0.04
N PHE A 122 10.68 -17.72 -0.44
CA PHE A 122 11.33 -18.42 -1.52
C PHE A 122 12.01 -19.68 -1.00
N VAL A 123 11.98 -20.75 -1.79
CA VAL A 123 12.76 -21.95 -1.46
C VAL A 123 14.25 -21.59 -1.46
N GLN A 124 14.94 -21.89 -0.35
CA GLN A 124 16.31 -21.43 -0.08
C GLN A 124 17.28 -21.69 -1.24
N LYS A 125 17.27 -22.90 -1.81
CA LYS A 125 18.17 -23.26 -2.92
C LYS A 125 18.01 -22.35 -4.15
N GLN A 126 16.77 -22.01 -4.49
CA GLN A 126 16.46 -21.12 -5.61
C GLN A 126 16.82 -19.68 -5.27
N TRP A 127 16.61 -19.27 -4.03
CA TRP A 127 17.05 -17.96 -3.54
C TRP A 127 18.57 -17.82 -3.61
N ASP A 128 19.34 -18.79 -3.12
CA ASP A 128 20.81 -18.80 -3.21
C ASP A 128 21.28 -18.69 -4.67
N THR A 129 20.64 -19.42 -5.58
CA THR A 129 20.93 -19.34 -7.02
C THR A 129 20.68 -17.94 -7.59
N LEU A 130 19.63 -17.25 -7.14
CA LEU A 130 19.37 -15.87 -7.53
C LEU A 130 20.45 -14.95 -6.98
N ILE A 131 20.81 -15.08 -5.70
CA ILE A 131 21.82 -14.26 -5.02
C ILE A 131 23.17 -14.36 -5.74
N GLU A 132 23.60 -15.57 -6.09
CA GLU A 132 24.84 -15.77 -6.87
C GLU A 132 24.82 -14.98 -8.18
N LYS A 133 23.70 -14.97 -8.91
CA LYS A 133 23.55 -14.21 -10.15
C LYS A 133 23.54 -12.69 -9.91
N LEU A 134 22.87 -12.23 -8.87
CA LEU A 134 22.79 -10.80 -8.54
C LEU A 134 24.14 -10.25 -8.06
N GLN A 135 24.92 -11.05 -7.33
CA GLN A 135 26.27 -10.68 -6.88
C GLN A 135 27.27 -10.52 -8.03
N VAL A 136 27.05 -11.18 -9.17
CA VAL A 136 27.85 -10.94 -10.40
C VAL A 136 27.59 -9.54 -10.95
N ILE A 137 26.36 -9.03 -10.84
CA ILE A 137 26.00 -7.68 -11.29
C ILE A 137 26.58 -6.64 -10.33
N LYS A 138 26.35 -6.82 -9.02
CA LYS A 138 26.81 -5.91 -7.98
C LYS A 138 27.13 -6.69 -6.70
N ASN A 139 28.42 -6.83 -6.40
CA ASN A 139 28.90 -7.62 -5.27
C ASN A 139 28.84 -6.88 -3.92
N ASP A 140 28.72 -5.56 -3.93
CA ASP A 140 28.63 -4.69 -2.75
C ASP A 140 27.17 -4.30 -2.42
N CYS A 141 26.21 -5.08 -2.90
CA CYS A 141 24.78 -4.93 -2.59
C CYS A 141 24.32 -6.07 -1.69
N LEU A 142 23.59 -5.72 -0.63
CA LEU A 142 22.83 -6.67 0.18
C LEU A 142 21.50 -6.99 -0.53
N PHE A 143 21.10 -8.25 -0.48
CA PHE A 143 19.87 -8.75 -1.09
C PHE A 143 19.03 -9.42 -0.03
N GLU A 144 17.76 -9.01 0.06
CA GLU A 144 16.85 -9.45 1.11
C GLU A 144 15.51 -9.89 0.52
N SER A 145 14.86 -10.82 1.20
CA SER A 145 13.51 -11.27 0.84
C SER A 145 12.53 -10.86 1.93
N TRP A 146 11.51 -10.10 1.56
CA TRP A 146 10.38 -9.77 2.44
C TRP A 146 9.18 -10.60 2.03
N HIS A 147 8.78 -11.51 2.91
CA HIS A 147 7.62 -12.36 2.74
C HIS A 147 6.67 -12.24 3.92
N LYS A 148 5.55 -12.97 3.87
CA LYS A 148 4.49 -12.95 4.89
C LYS A 148 5.03 -12.92 6.32
N ASP A 149 5.87 -13.88 6.70
CA ASP A 149 6.38 -13.97 8.08
C ASP A 149 7.19 -12.74 8.50
N ILE A 150 7.95 -12.14 7.58
CA ILE A 150 8.71 -10.91 7.83
C ILE A 150 7.76 -9.72 8.03
N PHE A 151 6.70 -9.63 7.21
CA PHE A 151 5.68 -8.60 7.39
C PHE A 151 4.94 -8.76 8.72
N GLU A 152 4.53 -9.99 9.07
CA GLU A 152 3.91 -10.30 10.36
C GLU A 152 4.85 -9.98 11.53
N HIS A 153 6.16 -10.24 11.38
CA HIS A 153 7.17 -9.87 12.36
C HIS A 153 7.28 -8.35 12.54
N PHE A 154 7.31 -7.57 11.45
CA PHE A 154 7.30 -6.10 11.54
C PHE A 154 6.07 -5.60 12.31
N TYR A 155 4.91 -6.20 12.07
CA TYR A 155 3.70 -5.87 12.82
C TYR A 155 3.84 -6.22 14.31
N ILE A 156 4.37 -7.40 14.65
CA ILE A 156 4.56 -7.84 16.04
C ILE A 156 5.54 -6.92 16.78
N ASP A 157 6.62 -6.52 16.12
CA ASP A 157 7.66 -5.65 16.70
C ASP A 157 7.14 -4.25 17.02
N ASN A 158 6.26 -3.70 16.16
CA ASN A 158 5.66 -2.39 16.39
C ASN A 158 4.20 -2.30 15.93
N PRO A 159 3.25 -2.88 16.69
CA PRO A 159 1.85 -2.92 16.29
C PRO A 159 1.24 -1.53 16.12
N VAL A 160 1.65 -0.56 16.96
CA VAL A 160 1.15 0.82 16.91
C VAL A 160 1.50 1.47 15.58
N ARG A 161 2.72 1.28 15.08
CA ARG A 161 3.18 1.85 13.81
C ARG A 161 2.47 1.23 12.59
N TYR A 162 2.21 -0.07 12.61
CA TYR A 162 1.75 -0.80 11.42
C TYR A 162 0.25 -1.12 11.42
N ASN A 163 -0.47 -0.97 12.54
CA ASN A 163 -1.89 -1.35 12.61
C ASN A 163 -2.77 -0.65 11.57
N GLY A 164 -2.56 0.64 11.29
CA GLY A 164 -3.32 1.33 10.24
C GLY A 164 -3.18 0.67 8.87
N ILE A 165 -1.96 0.28 8.51
CA ILE A 165 -1.65 -0.41 7.24
C ILE A 165 -2.33 -1.78 7.21
N PHE A 166 -2.11 -2.60 8.23
CA PHE A 166 -2.64 -3.96 8.26
C PHE A 166 -4.18 -4.00 8.32
N GLN A 167 -4.82 -3.05 9.00
CA GLN A 167 -6.29 -2.94 8.99
C GLN A 167 -6.82 -2.51 7.63
N TYR A 168 -6.12 -1.63 6.91
CA TYR A 168 -6.53 -1.22 5.56
C TYR A 168 -6.51 -2.41 4.58
N TYR A 169 -5.42 -3.19 4.55
CA TYR A 169 -5.27 -4.28 3.59
C TYR A 169 -5.93 -5.61 4.02
N PHE A 170 -5.95 -5.92 5.32
CA PHE A 170 -6.37 -7.23 5.83
C PHE A 170 -7.45 -7.18 6.91
N GLY A 171 -7.96 -5.99 7.24
CA GLY A 171 -9.02 -5.81 8.24
C GLY A 171 -10.29 -6.59 7.89
N VAL A 172 -11.11 -6.86 8.90
CA VAL A 172 -12.45 -7.45 8.73
C VAL A 172 -13.49 -6.37 8.39
N LYS A 173 -13.19 -5.11 8.71
CA LYS A 173 -14.09 -3.97 8.56
C LYS A 173 -13.66 -3.09 7.39
N PHE A 174 -13.78 -3.61 6.18
CA PHE A 174 -13.87 -2.72 5.03
C PHE A 174 -15.23 -2.03 5.11
N ILE A 175 -15.29 -0.82 5.64
CA ILE A 175 -16.50 0.02 5.54
C ILE A 175 -16.47 0.63 4.14
N GLY A 176 -16.85 -0.20 3.16
CA GLY A 176 -17.00 0.25 1.79
C GLY A 176 -18.09 1.31 1.68
N LYS A 177 -18.02 2.13 0.64
CA LYS A 177 -19.08 3.10 0.30
C LYS A 177 -20.46 2.43 0.27
N GLU A 178 -20.54 1.19 -0.22
CA GLU A 178 -21.78 0.42 -0.25
C GLU A 178 -22.40 0.19 1.13
N LEU A 179 -21.59 -0.03 2.17
CA LEU A 179 -22.09 -0.20 3.54
C LEU A 179 -22.63 1.13 4.09
N PHE A 180 -21.95 2.24 3.82
CA PHE A 180 -22.45 3.57 4.16
C PHE A 180 -23.73 3.91 3.40
N ASP A 181 -23.79 3.63 2.10
CA ASP A 181 -24.97 3.84 1.26
C ASP A 181 -26.16 3.02 1.78
N ARG A 182 -25.94 1.75 2.15
CA ARG A 182 -26.97 0.89 2.72
C ARG A 182 -27.47 1.41 4.06
N ILE A 183 -26.57 1.67 5.01
CA ILE A 183 -26.96 2.19 6.35
C ILE A 183 -27.70 3.52 6.22
N SER A 184 -27.26 4.40 5.31
CA SER A 184 -27.91 5.69 5.07
C SER A 184 -29.32 5.50 4.51
N LYS A 185 -29.49 4.62 3.51
CA LYS A 185 -30.81 4.30 2.95
C LYS A 185 -31.75 3.66 3.97
N ASP A 186 -31.26 2.70 4.75
CA ASP A 186 -32.05 2.03 5.78
C ASP A 186 -32.51 3.03 6.85
N THR A 187 -31.62 3.94 7.28
CA THR A 187 -31.94 5.00 8.24
C THR A 187 -32.97 5.98 7.66
N LEU A 188 -32.81 6.40 6.41
CA LEU A 188 -33.73 7.32 5.73
C LEU A 188 -35.13 6.69 5.55
N SER A 189 -35.22 5.42 5.12
CA SER A 189 -36.52 4.74 4.99
C SER A 189 -37.25 4.58 6.34
N CYS A 190 -36.52 4.44 7.44
CA CYS A 190 -37.09 4.39 8.78
C CYS A 190 -37.63 5.77 9.24
N LEU A 191 -37.03 6.86 8.74
CA LEU A 191 -37.55 8.21 8.97
C LEU A 191 -38.81 8.46 8.12
N GLU A 192 -38.82 8.05 6.85
CA GLU A 192 -39.99 8.15 5.96
C GLU A 192 -41.22 7.40 6.49
N THR A 193 -41.01 6.31 7.23
CA THR A 193 -42.11 5.52 7.84
C THR A 193 -42.58 6.05 9.18
N LYS A 194 -41.79 6.89 9.86
CA LYS A 194 -42.12 7.47 11.18
C LYS A 194 -42.67 8.89 11.09
N PHE A 195 -42.34 9.61 10.03
CA PHE A 195 -42.79 10.97 9.80
C PHE A 195 -43.72 10.98 8.61
N ASP A 196 -44.96 11.42 8.82
CA ASP A 196 -45.85 11.74 7.73
C ASP A 196 -45.31 12.99 7.04
N VAL A 197 -44.67 12.79 5.88
CA VAL A 197 -43.98 13.85 5.13
C VAL A 197 -44.97 14.96 4.75
N ASP A 198 -46.26 14.63 4.61
CA ASP A 198 -47.33 15.57 4.31
C ASP A 198 -47.70 16.47 5.52
N LEU A 199 -47.29 16.09 6.73
CA LEU A 199 -47.46 16.87 7.97
C LEU A 199 -46.15 17.54 8.43
N HIS A 200 -45.02 17.26 7.78
CA HIS A 200 -43.76 17.89 8.12
C HIS A 200 -43.79 19.38 7.76
N THR A 201 -43.66 20.23 8.78
CA THR A 201 -43.46 21.67 8.58
C THR A 201 -41.97 21.97 8.77
N PRO A 202 -41.25 22.42 7.72
CA PRO A 202 -39.82 22.67 7.81
C PRO A 202 -39.51 23.73 8.87
N THR A 203 -38.59 23.41 9.77
CA THR A 203 -38.05 24.36 10.74
C THR A 203 -37.18 25.41 10.05
N GLU A 204 -36.99 26.57 10.70
CA GLU A 204 -36.10 27.62 10.16
C GLU A 204 -34.65 27.13 9.94
N PHE A 205 -34.22 26.14 10.72
CA PHE A 205 -32.93 25.48 10.52
C PHE A 205 -32.90 24.64 9.24
N GLU A 206 -33.93 23.83 8.97
CA GLU A 206 -34.02 23.01 7.75
C GLU A 206 -34.15 23.88 6.49
N LYS A 207 -34.88 25.00 6.56
CA LYS A 207 -34.91 26.01 5.50
C LYS A 207 -33.53 26.61 5.24
N SER A 208 -32.75 26.85 6.29
CA SER A 208 -31.37 27.34 6.15
C SER A 208 -30.45 26.31 5.48
N LEU A 209 -30.65 25.01 5.74
CA LEU A 209 -29.92 23.93 5.08
C LEU A 209 -30.29 23.81 3.59
N LEU A 210 -31.58 23.89 3.25
CA LEU A 210 -32.04 23.91 1.85
C LEU A 210 -31.39 25.05 1.07
N SER A 211 -31.22 26.23 1.69
CA SER A 211 -30.54 27.37 1.05
C SER A 211 -29.05 27.16 0.74
N ILE A 212 -28.45 26.11 1.31
CA ILE A 212 -27.04 25.74 1.15
C ILE A 212 -26.89 24.53 0.23
N VAL A 213 -27.80 23.55 0.31
CA VAL A 213 -27.70 22.25 -0.36
C VAL A 213 -28.40 22.26 -1.73
N ASP A 214 -29.43 23.08 -1.91
CA ASP A 214 -30.09 23.28 -3.20
C ASP A 214 -29.31 24.32 -4.02
N GLU A 215 -28.72 23.88 -5.14
CA GLU A 215 -27.79 24.67 -5.94
C GLU A 215 -28.46 25.89 -6.58
N ASP A 216 -29.75 25.82 -6.92
CA ASP A 216 -30.49 26.92 -7.54
C ASP A 216 -30.86 27.99 -6.50
N ILE A 217 -31.25 27.58 -5.29
CA ILE A 217 -31.56 28.48 -4.17
C ILE A 217 -30.28 29.16 -3.65
N ALA A 218 -29.18 28.41 -3.55
CA ALA A 218 -27.88 28.94 -3.17
C ALA A 218 -27.39 30.03 -4.14
N ARG A 219 -27.55 29.79 -5.46
CA ARG A 219 -27.19 30.77 -6.51
C ARG A 219 -28.04 32.04 -6.45
N GLN A 220 -29.36 31.94 -6.21
CA GLN A 220 -30.22 33.11 -6.04
C GLN A 220 -29.83 33.97 -4.82
N ASN A 221 -29.54 33.35 -3.68
CA ASN A 221 -29.14 34.07 -2.47
C ASN A 221 -27.78 34.78 -2.62
N LEU A 222 -26.84 34.19 -3.35
CA LEU A 222 -25.57 34.85 -3.70
C LEU A 222 -25.81 36.06 -4.62
N SER A 223 -26.67 35.93 -5.62
CA SER A 223 -27.01 37.04 -6.55
C SER A 223 -27.66 38.23 -5.82
N ASN A 224 -28.55 37.97 -4.87
CA ASN A 224 -29.25 39.01 -4.09
C ASN A 224 -28.32 39.76 -3.12
N ARG A 225 -27.24 39.12 -2.63
CA ARG A 225 -26.22 39.77 -1.78
C ARG A 225 -25.23 40.61 -2.55
N ILE A 226 -25.06 40.37 -3.85
CA ILE A 226 -24.16 41.14 -4.72
C ILE A 226 -24.85 42.41 -5.25
N THR A 227 -26.18 42.47 -5.18
CA THR A 227 -27.00 43.59 -5.68
C THR A 227 -27.58 44.51 -4.59
N SER A 228 -27.28 44.26 -3.31
CA SER A 228 -27.56 45.17 -2.18
C SER A 228 -26.29 45.89 -1.72
#